data_AF-A0AA35R6Z6-F1
#
_entry.id   AF-A0AA35R6Z6-F1
#
_cell.length_a   1.000
_cell.length_b   1.000
_cell.length_c   1.000
_cell.angle_alpha   90.00
_cell.angle_beta   90.00
_cell.angle_gamma   90.00
#
_symmetry.space_group_name_H-M   'P 1'
#
loop_
_entity.id
_entity.type
_entity.pdbx_description
1 polymer ?
#
loop_
_entity_poly.entity_id
_entity_poly.type
_entity_poly.pdbx_seq_one_letter_code
_entity_poly.pdbx_strand_id
1 'polypeptide(L)'
;MGCFQSCMSKDEPDSQGPTETSRLLPEPTQPIPTMSDSSKTDEESALNRVLQKTANDVIDVTYIEPHSMENAEVSGRTREYRSQVASLRGVSRPVAKLPPNNQPPAVMLSKELVSPADVRFVTDRSEATAAAVESMEVKHGEPLVVQFAAP
;
A
#
# COMPACT_ATOMS: atom_id res chain seq x y z
N MET A 1 -13.85 34.00 8.14
CA MET A 1 -15.09 34.22 7.36
C MET A 1 -15.05 33.23 6.19
N GLY A 2 -15.35 31.94 6.30
CA GLY A 2 -16.27 31.27 7.22
C GLY A 2 -17.65 31.11 6.56
N CYS A 3 -17.73 30.42 5.42
CA CYS A 3 -19.01 30.02 4.82
C CYS A 3 -19.13 28.49 4.86
N PHE A 4 -19.72 27.99 5.94
CA PHE A 4 -20.31 26.66 6.06
C PHE A 4 -21.81 26.87 6.31
N GLN A 5 -22.63 26.69 5.29
CA GLN A 5 -24.09 26.66 5.34
C GLN A 5 -24.51 26.11 3.97
N SER A 6 -25.26 25.03 3.76
CA SER A 6 -26.19 24.25 4.57
C SER A 6 -26.39 22.91 3.86
N CYS A 7 -26.32 21.79 4.57
CA CYS A 7 -26.92 20.53 4.14
C CYS A 7 -27.80 20.01 5.26
N MET A 8 -29.05 20.48 5.32
CA MET A 8 -30.13 19.78 6.00
C MET A 8 -30.91 19.04 4.92
N SER A 9 -30.49 17.81 4.63
CA SER A 9 -31.30 16.87 3.86
C SER A 9 -32.26 16.19 4.84
N LYS A 10 -33.53 16.29 4.49
CA LYS A 10 -34.70 15.70 5.10
C LYS A 10 -34.62 14.17 4.95
N ASP A 11 -34.73 13.45 6.07
CA ASP A 11 -34.86 11.99 6.11
C ASP A 11 -36.15 11.52 5.41
N GLU A 12 -36.02 10.53 4.52
CA GLU A 12 -36.93 9.39 4.31
C GLU A 12 -36.13 8.27 3.62
N PRO A 13 -36.30 6.98 3.98
CA PRO A 13 -35.44 5.90 3.50
C PRO A 13 -36.07 5.11 2.36
N ASP A 14 -35.32 4.84 1.29
CA ASP A 14 -35.48 3.56 0.59
C ASP A 14 -34.23 3.12 -0.21
N SER A 15 -33.84 1.88 0.10
CA SER A 15 -33.16 0.86 -0.69
C SER A 15 -31.87 1.13 -1.50
N GLN A 16 -30.83 0.42 -1.04
CA GLN A 16 -29.80 -0.31 -1.79
C GLN A 16 -28.63 0.48 -2.43
N GLY A 17 -27.43 0.28 -1.86
CA GLY A 17 -26.14 0.78 -2.37
C GLY A 17 -25.66 0.10 -3.67
N PRO A 18 -24.53 0.57 -4.23
CA PRO A 18 -23.25 0.00 -3.80
C PRO A 18 -22.12 1.03 -3.58
N THR A 19 -21.14 0.54 -2.83
CA THR A 19 -19.94 1.15 -2.26
C THR A 19 -18.82 1.50 -3.25
N GLU A 20 -18.24 2.68 -3.04
CA GLU A 20 -16.80 2.97 -2.95
C GLU A 20 -15.81 2.07 -3.72
N THR A 21 -15.75 2.20 -5.06
CA THR A 21 -14.47 2.20 -5.81
C THR A 21 -14.68 2.95 -7.13
N SER A 22 -14.91 4.25 -7.02
CA SER A 22 -14.90 5.14 -8.18
C SER A 22 -13.48 5.20 -8.76
N ARG A 23 -13.28 4.50 -9.88
CA ARG A 23 -12.49 4.90 -11.05
C ARG A 23 -11.20 5.67 -10.77
N LEU A 24 -10.11 4.94 -10.58
CA LEU A 24 -8.76 5.46 -10.76
C LEU A 24 -8.04 4.65 -11.82
N LEU A 25 -8.38 4.87 -13.10
CA LEU A 25 -7.54 4.77 -14.31
C LEU A 25 -8.47 4.76 -15.55
N PRO A 26 -8.21 5.58 -16.59
CA PRO A 26 -8.89 5.41 -17.87
C PRO A 26 -8.35 4.14 -18.54
N GLU A 27 -9.21 3.14 -18.76
CA GLU A 27 -8.90 1.98 -19.59
C GLU A 27 -8.58 2.44 -21.03
N PRO A 28 -7.55 1.87 -21.68
CA PRO A 28 -7.29 2.14 -23.08
C PRO A 28 -8.42 1.57 -23.93
N THR A 29 -9.13 2.43 -24.65
CA THR A 29 -10.24 2.09 -25.55
C THR A 29 -9.74 1.14 -26.64
N GLN A 30 -10.12 -0.13 -26.56
CA GLN A 30 -10.00 -1.05 -27.70
C GLN A 30 -11.24 -0.89 -28.60
N PRO A 31 -11.07 -0.92 -29.95
CA PRO A 31 -12.17 -0.74 -30.88
C PRO A 31 -13.10 -1.96 -30.86
N ILE A 32 -14.40 -1.69 -30.73
CA ILE A 32 -15.49 -2.67 -30.79
C ILE A 32 -15.61 -3.20 -32.24
N PRO A 33 -15.50 -4.51 -32.51
CA PRO A 33 -15.99 -5.07 -33.75
C PRO A 33 -17.46 -5.46 -33.60
N THR A 34 -18.22 -4.97 -34.56
CA THR A 34 -19.64 -5.19 -34.85
C THR A 34 -20.03 -6.66 -34.74
N MET A 35 -21.15 -6.91 -34.06
CA MET A 35 -21.83 -8.19 -33.91
C MET A 35 -22.19 -8.81 -35.27
N SER A 36 -21.54 -9.90 -35.64
CA SER A 36 -22.08 -10.92 -36.54
C SER A 36 -21.26 -12.21 -36.39
N ASP A 37 -21.90 -13.29 -35.93
CA ASP A 37 -21.38 -14.67 -35.80
C ASP A 37 -20.19 -14.92 -34.85
N SER A 38 -20.19 -14.31 -33.66
CA SER A 38 -19.09 -14.42 -32.68
C SER A 38 -19.45 -15.03 -31.32
N SER A 39 -20.67 -15.55 -31.09
CA SER A 39 -21.10 -15.99 -29.74
C SER A 39 -20.25 -17.12 -29.15
N LYS A 40 -19.81 -18.08 -29.97
CA LYS A 40 -18.91 -19.16 -29.52
C LYS A 40 -17.50 -18.64 -29.21
N THR A 41 -17.03 -17.66 -29.98
CA THR A 41 -15.68 -17.10 -29.84
C THR A 41 -15.57 -16.21 -28.60
N ASP A 42 -16.65 -15.53 -28.21
CA ASP A 42 -16.69 -14.70 -27.00
C ASP A 42 -16.72 -15.55 -25.73
N GLU A 43 -17.50 -16.65 -25.72
CA GLU A 43 -17.52 -17.61 -24.61
C GLU A 43 -16.15 -18.29 -24.42
N GLU A 44 -15.49 -18.68 -25.50
CA GLU A 44 -14.15 -19.28 -25.45
C GLU A 44 -13.08 -18.26 -25.01
N SER A 45 -13.19 -16.99 -25.43
CA SER A 45 -12.34 -15.89 -24.97
C SER A 45 -12.53 -15.58 -23.48
N ALA A 46 -13.78 -15.56 -23.02
CA ALA A 46 -14.12 -15.39 -21.61
C ALA A 46 -13.54 -16.53 -20.76
N LEU A 47 -13.64 -17.78 -21.24
CA LEU A 47 -13.04 -18.92 -20.57
C LEU A 47 -11.51 -18.82 -20.52
N ASN A 48 -10.86 -18.42 -21.61
CA ASN A 48 -9.41 -18.22 -21.64
C ASN A 48 -8.97 -17.12 -20.65
N ARG A 49 -9.73 -16.02 -20.54
CA ARG A 49 -9.48 -14.97 -19.55
C ARG A 49 -9.61 -15.49 -18.12
N VAL A 50 -10.62 -16.32 -17.85
CA VAL A 50 -10.80 -16.96 -16.54
C VAL A 50 -9.64 -17.90 -16.24
N LEU A 51 -9.19 -18.70 -17.21
CA LEU A 51 -8.07 -19.62 -17.04
C LEU A 51 -6.75 -18.87 -16.79
N GLN A 52 -6.45 -17.84 -17.58
CA GLN A 52 -5.25 -17.02 -17.38
C GLN A 52 -5.26 -16.31 -16.03
N LYS A 53 -6.41 -15.73 -15.65
CA LYS A 53 -6.57 -15.10 -14.33
C LYS A 53 -6.37 -16.12 -13.21
N THR A 54 -7.01 -17.28 -13.31
CA THR A 54 -6.90 -18.36 -12.32
C THR A 54 -5.46 -18.88 -12.23
N ALA A 55 -4.78 -19.05 -13.35
CA ALA A 55 -3.38 -19.48 -13.38
C ALA A 55 -2.43 -18.48 -12.69
N ASN A 56 -2.74 -17.18 -12.73
CA ASN A 56 -1.97 -16.15 -12.03
C ASN A 56 -2.35 -16.02 -10.55
N ASP A 57 -3.61 -16.27 -10.20
CA ASP A 57 -4.13 -16.12 -8.84
C ASP A 57 -3.85 -17.37 -7.96
N VAL A 58 -3.63 -18.53 -8.56
CA VAL A 58 -3.28 -19.77 -7.84
C VAL A 58 -1.82 -19.74 -7.40
N ILE A 59 -1.59 -20.00 -6.11
CA ILE A 59 -0.25 -20.04 -5.52
C ILE A 59 0.34 -21.44 -5.67
N ASP A 60 1.51 -21.54 -6.31
CA ASP A 60 2.32 -22.75 -6.30
C ASP A 60 2.98 -22.94 -4.92
N VAL A 61 2.48 -23.90 -4.15
CA VAL A 61 2.99 -24.25 -2.81
C VAL A 61 4.29 -25.06 -2.85
N THR A 62 4.70 -25.54 -4.03
CA THR A 62 5.91 -26.35 -4.22
C THR A 62 7.13 -25.53 -4.67
N TYR A 63 6.95 -24.24 -4.88
CA TYR A 63 8.01 -23.33 -5.32
C TYR A 63 9.04 -23.08 -4.20
N ILE A 64 10.07 -23.92 -4.15
CA ILE A 64 11.16 -23.85 -3.15
C ILE A 64 12.38 -23.12 -3.72
N GLU A 65 12.61 -23.19 -5.04
CA GLU A 65 13.76 -22.57 -5.68
C GLU A 65 13.29 -21.53 -6.71
N PRO A 66 13.72 -20.25 -6.58
CA PRO A 66 13.50 -19.30 -7.65
C PRO A 66 14.18 -19.85 -8.90
N HIS A 67 13.46 -19.90 -10.03
CA HIS A 67 13.93 -20.49 -11.29
C HIS A 67 15.45 -20.38 -11.38
N SER A 68 16.15 -21.52 -11.42
CA SER A 68 17.59 -21.57 -11.61
C SER A 68 17.89 -21.01 -13.01
N MET A 69 17.83 -19.69 -13.11
CA MET A 69 18.26 -18.91 -14.24
C MET A 69 19.68 -19.35 -14.54
N GLU A 70 19.90 -19.83 -15.76
CA GLU A 70 21.24 -20.25 -16.14
C GLU A 70 22.20 -19.07 -16.03
N ASN A 71 23.43 -19.31 -15.57
CA ASN A 71 24.44 -18.27 -15.38
C ASN A 71 24.66 -17.42 -16.65
N ALA A 72 24.53 -18.04 -17.83
CA ALA A 72 24.62 -17.37 -19.12
C ALA A 72 23.48 -16.36 -19.34
N GLU A 73 22.26 -16.70 -18.96
CA GLU A 73 21.09 -15.83 -19.07
C GLU A 73 21.19 -14.65 -18.09
N VAL A 74 21.61 -14.90 -16.85
CA VAL A 74 21.85 -13.85 -15.85
C VAL A 74 22.91 -12.86 -16.35
N SER A 75 24.01 -13.36 -16.93
CA SER A 75 25.08 -12.52 -17.48
C SER A 75 24.59 -11.67 -18.66
N GLY A 76 23.81 -12.27 -19.58
CA GLY A 76 23.19 -11.56 -20.70
C GLY A 76 22.26 -10.43 -20.25
N ARG A 77 21.30 -10.74 -19.36
CA ARG A 77 20.39 -9.75 -18.79
C ARG A 77 21.12 -8.65 -18.02
N THR A 78 22.16 -9.02 -17.26
CA THR A 78 22.98 -8.03 -16.52
C THR A 78 23.64 -7.04 -17.47
N ARG A 79 24.20 -7.52 -18.59
CA ARG A 79 24.82 -6.65 -19.60
C ARG A 79 23.79 -5.72 -20.24
N GLU A 80 22.63 -6.26 -20.58
CA GLU A 80 21.53 -5.49 -21.18
C GLU A 80 21.04 -4.39 -20.23
N TYR A 81 20.70 -4.73 -18.99
CA TYR A 81 20.25 -3.74 -18.00
C TYR A 81 21.32 -2.70 -17.68
N ARG A 82 22.60 -3.10 -17.62
CA ARG A 82 23.71 -2.14 -17.48
C ARG A 82 23.75 -1.16 -18.64
N SER A 83 23.54 -1.63 -19.88
CA SER A 83 23.50 -0.76 -21.07
C SER A 83 22.28 0.17 -21.04
N GLN A 84 21.10 -0.34 -20.71
CA GLN A 84 19.88 0.46 -20.58
C GLN A 84 20.04 1.53 -19.49
N VAL A 85 20.50 1.16 -18.28
CA VAL A 85 20.77 2.12 -17.19
C VAL A 85 21.86 3.11 -17.55
N ALA A 86 22.91 2.69 -18.26
CA ALA A 86 23.96 3.59 -18.74
C ALA A 86 23.42 4.65 -19.71
N SER A 87 22.49 4.26 -20.60
CA SER A 87 21.83 5.21 -21.52
C SER A 87 20.94 6.24 -20.80
N LEU A 88 20.46 5.92 -19.59
CA LEU A 88 19.67 6.80 -18.73
C LEU A 88 20.51 7.71 -17.83
N ARG A 89 21.86 7.68 -17.90
CA ARG A 89 22.79 8.43 -17.03
C ARG A 89 22.75 9.97 -17.15
N GLY A 90 21.72 10.53 -17.76
CA GLY A 90 21.35 11.96 -17.63
C GLY A 90 20.25 12.23 -16.60
N VAL A 91 19.59 11.19 -16.06
CA VAL A 91 18.42 11.30 -15.14
C VAL A 91 18.82 11.12 -13.66
N SER A 92 20.11 10.91 -13.38
CA SER A 92 20.60 10.78 -12.00
C SER A 92 20.43 12.10 -11.25
N ARG A 93 19.41 12.18 -10.39
CA ARG A 93 19.25 13.31 -9.47
C ARG A 93 20.44 13.29 -8.51
N PRO A 94 21.14 14.40 -8.32
CA PRO A 94 22.19 14.47 -7.30
C PRO A 94 21.60 14.07 -5.95
N VAL A 95 22.39 13.37 -5.13
CA VAL A 95 22.02 13.09 -3.74
C VAL A 95 21.62 14.41 -3.10
N ALA A 96 20.39 14.47 -2.61
CA ALA A 96 19.84 15.69 -2.05
C ALA A 96 20.73 16.13 -0.89
N LYS A 97 21.23 17.36 -0.96
CA LYS A 97 21.92 17.98 0.16
C LYS A 97 20.89 18.25 1.25
N LEU A 98 21.33 18.24 2.51
CA LEU A 98 20.49 18.70 3.61
C LEU A 98 19.98 20.12 3.30
N PRO A 99 18.71 20.43 3.60
CA PRO A 99 18.19 21.77 3.39
C PRO A 99 19.03 22.78 4.17
N PRO A 100 19.38 23.93 3.57
CA PRO A 100 20.14 24.94 4.28
C PRO A 100 19.31 25.47 5.44
N ASN A 101 19.98 25.73 6.57
CA ASN A 101 19.35 26.43 7.67
C ASN A 101 19.36 27.94 7.38
N ASN A 102 18.29 28.64 7.75
CA ASN A 102 18.11 30.07 7.50
C ASN A 102 18.94 30.96 8.43
N GLN A 103 19.66 30.38 9.40
CA GLN A 103 20.47 31.12 10.37
C GLN A 103 21.85 30.48 10.59
N PRO A 104 22.88 31.28 10.90
CA PRO A 104 24.20 30.76 11.21
C PRO A 104 24.16 29.95 12.52
N PRO A 105 24.99 28.88 12.66
CA PRO A 105 24.93 27.97 13.80
C PRO A 105 25.03 28.65 15.16
N ALA A 106 25.92 29.64 15.29
CA ALA A 106 26.11 30.38 16.54
C ALA A 106 24.85 31.14 16.98
N VAL A 107 24.08 31.68 16.04
CA VAL A 107 22.82 32.39 16.33
C VAL A 107 21.72 31.40 16.69
N MET A 108 21.65 30.25 16.03
CA MET A 108 20.66 29.23 16.36
C MET A 108 20.88 28.62 17.75
N LEU A 109 22.13 28.33 18.11
CA LEU A 109 22.49 27.71 19.39
C LEU A 109 22.42 28.66 20.58
N SER A 110 22.40 29.97 20.34
CA SER A 110 22.24 31.00 21.38
C SER A 110 20.78 31.38 21.64
N LYS A 111 19.83 30.77 20.93
CA LYS A 111 18.40 30.97 21.21
C LYS A 111 18.02 30.40 22.56
N GLU A 112 16.93 30.94 23.11
CA GLU A 112 16.29 30.40 24.30
C GLU A 112 15.99 28.91 24.11
N LEU A 113 16.38 28.12 25.12
CA LEU A 113 16.15 26.68 25.13
C LEU A 113 14.67 26.38 25.32
N VAL A 114 14.27 25.17 24.94
CA VAL A 114 12.91 24.67 25.19
C VAL A 114 12.61 24.74 26.69
N SER A 115 11.41 25.20 27.04
CA SER A 115 11.04 25.36 28.44
C SER A 115 10.99 23.99 29.14
N PRO A 116 11.39 23.89 30.42
CA PRO A 116 11.32 22.63 31.16
C PRO A 116 9.88 22.15 31.35
N ALA A 117 8.89 23.05 31.28
CA ALA A 117 7.48 22.70 31.33
C ALA A 117 7.03 21.91 30.10
N ASP A 118 7.48 22.31 28.91
CA ASP A 118 7.16 21.60 27.66
C ASP A 118 7.80 20.22 27.62
N VAL A 119 9.04 20.09 28.12
CA VAL A 119 9.72 18.79 28.21
C VAL A 119 8.93 17.84 29.11
N ARG A 120 8.54 18.30 30.31
CA ARG A 120 7.71 17.50 31.23
C ARG A 120 6.38 17.12 30.62
N PHE A 121 5.69 18.06 29.97
CA PHE A 121 4.42 17.79 29.29
C PHE A 121 4.55 16.66 28.25
N VAL A 122 5.60 16.69 27.43
CA VAL A 122 5.85 15.63 26.43
C VAL A 122 6.18 14.30 27.12
N THR A 123 7.01 14.32 28.16
CA THR A 123 7.35 13.12 28.94
C THR A 123 6.11 12.48 29.55
N ASP A 124 5.29 13.23 30.27
CA ASP A 124 4.06 12.74 30.91
C ASP A 124 3.11 12.13 29.87
N ARG A 125 2.98 12.76 28.69
CA ARG A 125 2.14 12.24 27.62
C ARG A 125 2.71 10.96 27.00
N SER A 126 4.03 10.86 26.88
CA SER A 126 4.69 9.66 26.39
C SER A 126 4.53 8.48 27.36
N GLU A 127 4.62 8.73 28.67
CA GLU A 127 4.38 7.72 29.72
C GLU A 127 2.92 7.25 29.72
N ALA A 128 1.96 8.19 29.63
CA ALA A 128 0.55 7.84 29.51
C ALA A 128 0.24 7.01 28.25
N THR A 129 0.94 7.28 27.15
CA THR A 129 0.80 6.51 25.91
C THR A 129 1.40 5.10 26.07
N ALA A 130 2.56 5.00 26.71
CA ALA A 130 3.18 3.70 27.01
C ALA A 130 2.27 2.84 27.89
N ALA A 131 1.70 3.42 28.95
CA ALA A 131 0.75 2.72 29.82
C ALA A 131 -0.52 2.27 29.07
N ALA A 132 -1.02 3.09 28.13
CA ALA A 132 -2.16 2.71 27.31
C ALA A 132 -1.86 1.53 26.37
N VAL A 133 -0.65 1.50 25.77
CA VAL A 133 -0.21 0.37 24.93
C VAL A 133 -0.06 -0.89 25.76
N GLU A 134 0.48 -0.79 26.98
CA GLU A 134 0.58 -1.94 27.90
C GLU A 134 -0.79 -2.52 28.27
N SER A 135 -1.82 -1.68 28.36
CA SER A 135 -3.20 -2.14 28.61
C SER A 135 -3.86 -2.87 27.44
N MET A 136 -3.22 -2.92 26.26
CA MET A 136 -3.74 -3.63 25.09
C MET A 136 -3.45 -5.13 25.17
N GLU A 137 -4.26 -5.83 25.97
CA GLU A 137 -4.18 -7.29 26.10
C GLU A 137 -5.52 -7.98 25.79
N VAL A 138 -5.43 -9.25 25.37
CA VAL A 138 -6.61 -10.10 25.19
C VAL A 138 -7.06 -10.59 26.56
N LYS A 139 -8.21 -10.08 27.05
CA LYS A 139 -8.81 -10.58 28.28
C LYS A 139 -9.24 -12.03 28.11
N HIS A 140 -8.83 -12.88 29.03
CA HIS A 140 -9.26 -14.29 29.01
C HIS A 140 -10.79 -14.34 29.18
N GLY A 141 -11.45 -15.13 28.33
CA GLY A 141 -12.86 -15.47 28.48
C GLY A 141 -12.97 -16.95 28.83
N GLU A 142 -13.52 -17.72 27.89
CA GLU A 142 -13.66 -19.18 28.00
C GLU A 142 -12.35 -19.90 27.61
N PRO A 143 -12.12 -21.12 28.13
CA PRO A 143 -10.95 -21.91 27.78
C PRO A 143 -11.00 -22.34 26.30
N LEU A 144 -9.98 -21.96 25.52
CA LEU A 144 -9.84 -22.38 24.11
C LEU A 144 -9.44 -23.85 23.95
N VAL A 145 -8.88 -24.45 25.01
CA VAL A 145 -8.41 -25.84 25.01
C VAL A 145 -9.07 -26.56 26.18
N VAL A 146 -9.80 -27.62 25.87
CA VAL A 146 -10.38 -28.52 26.87
C VAL A 146 -9.64 -29.85 26.78
N GLN A 147 -9.09 -30.31 27.91
CA GLN A 147 -8.53 -31.65 28.00
C GLN A 147 -9.65 -32.65 28.25
N PHE A 148 -9.83 -33.56 27.31
CA PHE A 148 -10.71 -34.71 27.50
C PHE A 148 -9.92 -35.81 28.20
N ALA A 149 -10.18 -36.03 29.49
CA ALA A 149 -9.75 -37.25 30.17
C ALA A 149 -10.78 -38.35 29.90
N ALA A 150 -10.32 -39.54 29.48
CA ALA A 150 -11.15 -40.73 29.41
C ALA A 150 -11.57 -41.16 30.83
N PRO A 151 -12.80 -41.68 31.02
CA PRO A 151 -13.31 -42.12 32.32
C PRO A 151 -12.53 -43.28 32.92
#